data_AF-L5M1N3-F1
#
_entry.id   AF-L5M1N3-F1
#
_cell.length_a   1.000
_cell.length_b   1.000
_cell.length_c   1.000
_cell.angle_alpha   90.00
_cell.angle_beta   90.00
_cell.angle_gamma   90.00
#
_symmetry.space_group_name_H-M   'P 1'
#
loop_
_entity.id
_entity.type
_entity.pdbx_description
1 polymer ?
#
loop_
_entity_poly.entity_id
_entity_poly.type
_entity_poly.pdbx_seq_one_letter_code
_entity_poly.pdbx_strand_id
1 'polypeptide(L)'
;MILSAAIFITLIGLLSYLHFVKIDQETLLIIDSLGIQMTSSYASGKESTTFIEMGKVKDVIINEAIYMQKVIYYLCILLNDPMEPNGISQVVPVFQSAKPRLDCLIEVYRSCQEILAHGKATSTSP
;
A
#
# COMPACT_ATOMS: atom_id res chain seq x y z
N MET A 1 -38.61 -13.77 -23.74
CA MET A 1 -37.95 -12.57 -24.29
C MET A 1 -37.66 -11.51 -23.23
N ILE A 2 -38.65 -11.13 -22.39
CA ILE A 2 -38.45 -10.10 -21.35
C ILE A 2 -37.49 -10.57 -20.25
N LEU A 3 -37.69 -11.79 -19.72
CA LEU A 3 -36.82 -12.35 -18.68
C LEU A 3 -35.37 -12.52 -19.15
N SER A 4 -35.17 -13.02 -20.38
CA SER A 4 -33.83 -13.17 -20.96
C SER A 4 -33.14 -11.82 -21.18
N ALA A 5 -33.88 -10.78 -21.59
CA ALA A 5 -33.32 -9.43 -21.72
C ALA A 5 -32.93 -8.85 -20.36
N ALA A 6 -33.75 -9.03 -19.32
CA ALA A 6 -33.45 -8.57 -17.96
C ALA A 6 -32.19 -9.24 -17.39
N ILE A 7 -32.02 -10.55 -17.61
CA ILE A 7 -30.81 -11.31 -17.22
C ILE A 7 -29.58 -10.78 -17.96
N PHE A 8 -29.70 -10.48 -19.25
CA PHE A 8 -28.57 -9.98 -20.04
C PHE A 8 -28.14 -8.56 -19.61
N ILE A 9 -29.10 -7.67 -19.34
CA ILE A 9 -28.83 -6.32 -18.82
C ILE A 9 -28.17 -6.39 -17.44
N THR A 10 -28.64 -7.25 -16.55
CA THR A 10 -28.03 -7.42 -15.22
C THR A 10 -26.62 -8.01 -15.32
N LEU A 11 -26.38 -8.98 -16.21
CA LEU A 11 -25.03 -9.50 -16.48
C LEU A 11 -24.09 -8.43 -17.03
N ILE A 12 -24.51 -7.64 -18.01
CA ILE A 12 -23.70 -6.54 -18.56
C ILE A 12 -23.41 -5.50 -17.48
N GLY A 13 -24.42 -5.10 -16.70
CA GLY A 13 -24.26 -4.16 -15.59
C GLY A 13 -23.27 -4.67 -14.54
N LEU A 14 -23.35 -5.96 -14.17
CA LEU A 14 -22.43 -6.59 -13.24
C LEU A 14 -21.00 -6.64 -13.80
N LEU A 15 -20.82 -7.08 -15.05
CA LEU A 15 -19.51 -7.14 -15.69
C LEU A 15 -18.87 -5.75 -15.82
N SER A 16 -19.68 -4.74 -16.15
CA SER A 16 -19.23 -3.35 -16.21
C SER A 16 -18.81 -2.86 -14.84
N TYR A 17 -19.62 -3.07 -13.81
CA TYR A 17 -19.30 -2.72 -12.43
C TYR A 17 -17.98 -3.36 -11.96
N LEU A 18 -17.81 -4.67 -12.21
CA LEU A 18 -16.58 -5.39 -11.86
C LEU A 18 -15.35 -4.82 -12.60
N HIS A 19 -15.51 -4.40 -13.85
CA HIS A 19 -14.43 -3.79 -14.62
C HIS A 19 -14.05 -2.39 -14.08
N PHE A 20 -15.03 -1.59 -13.68
CA PHE A 20 -14.81 -0.23 -13.17
C PHE A 20 -14.25 -0.18 -11.73
N VAL A 21 -14.53 -1.19 -10.91
CA VAL A 21 -14.05 -1.27 -9.51
C VAL A 21 -12.64 -1.85 -9.42
N LYS A 22 -12.10 -2.37 -10.52
CA LYS A 22 -10.73 -2.91 -10.54
C LYS A 22 -9.70 -1.80 -10.28
N ILE A 23 -8.80 -2.04 -9.33
CA ILE A 23 -7.65 -1.17 -9.07
C ILE A 23 -6.63 -1.39 -10.19
N ASP A 24 -6.22 -0.29 -10.83
CA ASP A 24 -5.35 -0.30 -12.00
C ASP A 24 -3.89 -0.02 -11.60
N GLN A 25 -3.68 0.88 -10.64
CA GLN A 25 -2.34 1.28 -10.21
C GLN A 25 -2.29 1.54 -8.70
N GLU A 26 -1.19 1.09 -8.06
CA GLU A 26 -0.84 1.46 -6.69
C GLU A 26 0.56 2.11 -6.72
N THR A 27 0.72 3.26 -6.05
CA THR A 27 1.95 4.04 -6.03
C THR A 27 2.34 4.37 -4.59
N LEU A 28 3.64 4.32 -4.30
CA LEU A 28 4.25 4.74 -3.05
C LEU A 28 5.18 5.92 -3.33
N LEU A 29 4.94 7.04 -2.66
CA LEU A 29 5.77 8.24 -2.73
C LEU A 29 6.32 8.53 -1.34
N ILE A 30 7.64 8.64 -1.22
CA ILE A 30 8.31 9.02 0.02
C ILE A 30 8.88 10.41 -0.16
N ILE A 31 8.43 11.34 0.68
CA ILE A 31 8.92 12.71 0.70
C ILE A 31 9.77 12.83 1.95
N ASP A 32 11.08 12.96 1.75
CA ASP A 32 12.03 13.09 2.85
C ASP A 32 11.62 14.22 3.81
N SER A 33 11.80 13.98 5.10
CA SER A 33 11.37 14.85 6.21
C SER A 33 9.86 15.12 6.35
N LEU A 34 9.03 14.89 5.33
CA LEU A 34 7.58 15.17 5.38
C LEU A 34 6.77 13.91 5.72
N GLY A 35 6.93 12.83 4.96
CA GLY A 35 6.20 11.59 5.19
C GLY A 35 6.05 10.70 3.97
N ILE A 36 5.18 9.71 4.09
CA ILE A 36 4.92 8.67 3.10
C ILE A 36 3.49 8.80 2.60
N GLN A 37 3.34 8.89 1.28
CA GLN A 37 2.06 8.91 0.59
C GLN A 37 1.84 7.61 -0.18
N MET A 38 0.69 6.99 0.01
CA MET A 38 0.23 5.82 -0.73
C MET A 38 -0.99 6.21 -1.54
N THR A 39 -0.99 5.92 -2.83
CA THR A 39 -2.10 6.25 -3.74
C THR A 39 -2.53 5.00 -4.50
N SER A 40 -3.84 4.76 -4.55
CA SER A 40 -4.47 3.70 -5.33
C SER A 40 -5.43 4.31 -6.36
N SER A 41 -5.17 4.07 -7.64
CA SER A 41 -5.97 4.56 -8.76
C SER A 41 -6.77 3.40 -9.37
N TYR A 42 -8.06 3.63 -9.57
CA TYR A 42 -9.03 2.64 -10.04
C TYR A 42 -9.29 2.83 -11.53
N ALA A 43 -9.68 1.77 -12.24
CA ALA A 43 -10.03 1.83 -13.66
C ALA A 43 -11.22 2.77 -13.97
N SER A 44 -11.99 3.14 -12.95
CA SER A 44 -13.02 4.20 -13.01
C SER A 44 -12.48 5.63 -12.96
N GLY A 45 -11.16 5.82 -12.78
CA GLY A 45 -10.54 7.12 -12.59
C GLY A 45 -10.65 7.67 -11.16
N LYS A 46 -11.28 6.94 -10.24
CA LYS A 46 -11.25 7.28 -8.81
C LYS A 46 -9.84 7.09 -8.28
N GLU A 47 -9.39 7.97 -7.40
CA GLU A 47 -8.14 7.83 -6.66
C GLU A 47 -8.39 7.84 -5.16
N SER A 48 -7.62 7.07 -4.42
CA SER A 48 -7.61 7.07 -2.97
C SER A 48 -6.18 7.26 -2.50
N THR A 49 -5.94 8.34 -1.75
CA THR A 49 -4.60 8.70 -1.27
C THR A 49 -4.60 8.74 0.25
N THR A 50 -3.64 8.07 0.86
CA THR A 50 -3.38 8.06 2.30
C THR A 50 -1.99 8.63 2.55
N PHE A 51 -1.88 9.58 3.46
CA PHE A 51 -0.62 10.21 3.84
C PHE A 51 -0.29 9.91 5.30
N ILE A 52 0.96 9.54 5.57
CA ILE A 52 1.48 9.23 6.90
C ILE A 52 2.67 10.16 7.16
N GLU A 53 2.55 11.00 8.18
CA GLU A 53 3.61 11.92 8.61
C GLU A 53 4.87 11.16 9.06
N MET A 54 6.04 11.70 8.72
CA MET A 54 7.33 11.06 9.00
C MET A 54 7.54 10.76 10.49
N GLY A 55 7.09 11.64 11.40
CA GLY A 55 7.21 11.42 12.85
C GLY A 55 6.44 10.21 13.39
N LYS A 56 5.43 9.73 12.64
CA LYS A 56 4.68 8.51 12.99
C LYS A 56 5.30 7.26 12.38
N VAL A 57 6.14 7.40 11.37
CA VAL A 57 6.81 6.27 10.72
C VAL A 57 7.98 5.81 11.58
N LYS A 58 7.96 4.54 11.96
CA LYS A 58 9.06 3.86 12.64
C LYS A 58 10.08 3.34 11.64
N ASP A 59 9.58 2.54 10.71
CA ASP A 59 10.37 1.86 9.70
C ASP A 59 9.47 1.31 8.58
N VAL A 60 10.09 0.87 7.49
CA VAL A 60 9.44 0.12 6.42
C VAL A 60 10.06 -1.28 6.40
N ILE A 61 9.24 -2.33 6.39
CA ILE A 61 9.70 -3.72 6.40
C ILE A 61 9.06 -4.53 5.28
N ILE A 62 9.69 -5.63 4.90
CA ILE A 62 9.02 -6.69 4.15
C ILE A 62 8.53 -7.73 5.18
N ASN A 63 7.22 -7.83 5.35
CA ASN A 63 6.58 -8.83 6.19
C ASN A 63 6.30 -10.11 5.40
N GLU A 64 6.79 -11.24 5.90
CA GLU A 64 6.39 -12.56 5.42
C GLU A 64 5.11 -13.01 6.14
N ALA A 65 4.16 -13.54 5.40
CA ALA A 65 2.93 -14.09 5.95
C ALA A 65 2.62 -15.45 5.32
N ILE A 66 2.00 -16.33 6.11
CA ILE A 66 1.49 -17.60 5.63
C ILE A 66 -0.01 -17.45 5.39
N TYR A 67 -0.43 -17.66 4.15
CA TYR A 67 -1.83 -17.69 3.77
C TYR A 67 -2.17 -19.07 3.19
N MET A 68 -3.02 -19.80 3.91
CA MET A 68 -3.30 -21.21 3.64
C MET A 68 -1.99 -22.03 3.62
N GLN A 69 -1.61 -22.58 2.46
CA GLN A 69 -0.38 -23.36 2.26
C GLN A 69 0.69 -22.58 1.46
N LYS A 70 0.56 -21.24 1.38
CA LYS A 70 1.44 -20.38 0.58
C LYS A 70 2.11 -19.33 1.46
N VAL A 71 3.41 -19.14 1.25
CA VAL A 71 4.16 -18.01 1.79
C VAL A 71 4.00 -16.81 0.84
N ILE A 72 3.64 -15.66 1.41
CA ILE A 72 3.43 -14.41 0.69
C ILE A 72 4.18 -13.27 1.39
N TYR A 73 4.57 -12.26 0.63
CA TYR A 73 5.38 -11.14 1.11
C TYR A 73 4.61 -9.84 0.91
N TYR A 74 4.68 -8.96 1.92
CA TYR A 74 4.07 -7.63 1.88
C TYR A 74 5.09 -6.57 2.28
N LEU A 75 5.14 -5.47 1.54
CA LEU A 75 5.81 -4.27 2.04
C LEU A 75 4.86 -3.57 3.03
N CYS A 76 5.36 -3.30 4.23
CA CYS A 76 4.59 -2.72 5.33
C CYS A 76 5.32 -1.53 5.94
N ILE A 77 4.56 -0.50 6.30
CA ILE A 77 5.02 0.64 7.10
C ILE A 77 4.68 0.33 8.56
N LEU A 78 5.69 0.43 9.43
CA LEU A 78 5.53 0.33 10.87
C LEU A 78 5.29 1.72 11.45
N LEU A 79 4.26 1.86 12.27
CA LEU A 79 3.96 3.11 12.96
C LEU A 79 4.42 3.06 14.43
N ASN A 80 4.97 4.18 14.89
CA ASN A 80 5.38 4.37 16.28
C ASN A 80 4.17 4.29 17.22
N ASP A 81 4.36 3.72 18.41
CA ASP A 81 3.37 3.80 19.47
C ASP A 81 3.50 5.14 20.21
N PRO A 82 2.42 5.94 20.36
CA PRO A 82 2.46 7.20 21.10
C PRO A 82 2.80 7.04 22.59
N MET A 83 2.48 5.89 23.18
CA MET A 83 2.65 5.60 24.61
C MET A 83 3.99 4.91 24.90
N GLU A 84 4.53 4.17 23.91
CA GLU A 84 5.78 3.43 24.04
C GLU A 84 6.74 3.76 22.88
N PRO A 85 7.87 4.48 23.12
CA PRO A 85 8.79 4.88 22.05
C PRO A 85 9.34 3.71 21.23
N ASN A 86 9.49 2.54 21.88
CA ASN A 86 9.97 1.32 21.24
C ASN A 86 8.83 0.38 20.80
N GLY A 87 7.57 0.71 21.05
CA GLY A 87 6.41 -0.02 20.60
C GLY A 87 6.12 0.16 19.10
N ILE A 88 5.35 -0.77 18.54
CA ILE A 88 4.72 -0.64 17.22
C ILE A 88 3.21 -0.57 17.47
N SER A 89 2.57 0.53 17.10
CA SER A 89 1.11 0.65 17.24
C SER A 89 0.37 -0.05 16.11
N GLN A 90 0.90 0.05 14.89
CA GLN A 90 0.21 -0.41 13.70
C GLN A 90 1.20 -0.84 12.61
N VAL A 91 0.78 -1.86 11.84
CA VAL A 91 1.43 -2.31 10.61
C VAL A 91 0.51 -1.99 9.44
N VAL A 92 0.97 -1.14 8.52
CA VAL A 92 0.19 -0.69 7.37
C VAL A 92 0.75 -1.31 6.09
N PRO A 93 0.03 -2.24 5.43
CA PRO A 93 0.49 -2.80 4.17
C PRO A 93 0.32 -1.82 3.01
N VAL A 94 1.34 -1.73 2.14
CA VAL A 94 1.43 -0.73 1.06
C VAL A 94 0.68 -1.16 -0.20
N PHE A 95 1.08 -2.28 -0.82
CA PHE A 95 0.54 -2.76 -2.10
C PHE A 95 -0.47 -3.88 -1.90
N GLN A 96 -1.65 -3.54 -1.38
CA GLN A 96 -2.65 -4.52 -0.96
C GLN A 96 -3.32 -5.22 -2.15
N SER A 97 -3.42 -4.53 -3.28
CA SER A 97 -4.13 -5.00 -4.48
C SER A 97 -3.18 -5.62 -5.48
N ALA A 98 -2.08 -4.92 -5.81
CA ALA A 98 -1.11 -5.34 -6.81
C ALA A 98 -0.32 -6.58 -6.37
N LYS A 99 -0.07 -6.73 -5.05
CA LYS A 99 0.71 -7.82 -4.45
C LYS A 99 1.96 -8.19 -5.27
N PRO A 100 2.91 -7.25 -5.42
CA PRO A 100 4.12 -7.49 -6.20
C PRO A 100 4.91 -8.70 -5.68
N ARG A 101 5.71 -9.30 -6.56
CA ARG A 101 6.61 -10.38 -6.18
C ARG A 101 7.76 -9.87 -5.31
N LEU A 102 8.37 -10.78 -4.56
CA LEU A 102 9.42 -10.45 -3.58
C LEU A 102 10.61 -9.70 -4.21
N ASP A 103 11.02 -10.06 -5.42
CA ASP A 103 12.09 -9.39 -6.16
C ASP A 103 11.81 -7.90 -6.37
N CYS A 104 10.59 -7.56 -6.79
CA CYS A 104 10.14 -6.17 -6.92
C CYS A 104 10.04 -5.48 -5.55
N LEU A 105 9.51 -6.16 -4.52
CA LEU A 105 9.42 -5.60 -3.18
C LEU A 105 10.80 -5.29 -2.57
N ILE A 106 11.82 -6.11 -2.85
CA ILE A 106 13.19 -5.88 -2.39
C ILE A 106 13.76 -4.59 -3.00
N GLU A 107 13.51 -4.35 -4.28
CA GLU A 107 13.97 -3.13 -4.95
C GLU A 107 13.30 -1.89 -4.33
N VAL A 108 11.97 -1.91 -4.19
CA VAL A 108 11.22 -0.82 -3.55
C VAL A 108 11.70 -0.61 -2.11
N TYR A 109 11.86 -1.69 -1.33
CA TYR A 109 12.35 -1.62 0.05
C TYR A 109 13.72 -0.94 0.15
N ARG A 110 14.66 -1.28 -0.75
CA ARG A 110 15.99 -0.65 -0.76
C ARG A 110 15.89 0.85 -0.99
N SER A 111 15.12 1.28 -1.98
CA SER A 111 14.89 2.71 -2.23
C SER A 111 14.24 3.42 -1.04
N CYS A 112 13.27 2.77 -0.36
CA CYS A 112 12.69 3.31 0.86
C CYS A 112 13.75 3.49 1.97
N GLN A 113 14.57 2.46 2.20
CA GLN A 113 15.56 2.48 3.27
C GLN A 113 16.66 3.51 3.04
N GLU A 114 17.09 3.72 1.80
CA GLU A 114 18.03 4.78 1.44
C GLU A 114 17.49 6.15 1.86
N ILE A 115 16.24 6.47 1.49
CA ILE A 115 15.61 7.76 1.85
C ILE A 115 15.41 7.88 3.36
N LEU A 116 14.91 6.83 4.03
CA LEU A 116 14.68 6.85 5.48
C LEU A 116 15.99 6.96 6.28
N ALA A 117 17.09 6.38 5.80
CA ALA A 117 18.40 6.51 6.42
C ALA A 117 18.95 7.94 6.29
N HIS A 118 18.77 8.59 5.14
CA HIS A 118 19.12 10.00 4.95
C HIS A 118 18.36 10.93 5.90
N GLY A 119 17.05 10.72 6.08
CA GLY A 119 16.24 11.49 7.02
C GLY A 119 16.71 11.36 8.47
N LYS A 120 17.06 10.15 8.93
CA LYS A 120 17.57 9.89 10.30
C LYS A 120 18.94 10.56 10.55
N ALA A 121 19.81 10.59 9.55
CA ALA A 121 21.10 11.26 9.66
C ALA A 121 20.95 12.79 9.84
N THR A 122 19.96 13.38 9.15
CA THR A 122 19.70 14.82 9.17
C THR A 122 18.98 15.28 10.45
N SER A 123 18.15 14.45 11.07
CA SER A 123 17.51 14.77 12.36
C SER A 123 18.43 14.64 13.58
N THR A 124 19.63 14.08 13.42
CA THR A 124 20.59 13.80 14.51
C THR A 124 21.75 14.82 14.55
N SER A 125 21.79 15.79 13.64
CA SER A 125 22.72 16.92 13.73
C SER A 125 22.23 17.92 14.81
N PRO A 126 23.13 18.40 15.70
CA PRO A 126 22.80 19.24 16.85
C PRO A 126 22.29 20.64 16.49
#